data_AF-A0AAD9H826-F1
#
_entry.id   AF-A0AAD9H826-F1
#
_cell.length_a   1.000
_cell.length_b   1.000
_cell.length_c   1.000
_cell.angle_alpha   90.00
_cell.angle_beta   90.00
_cell.angle_gamma   90.00
#
_symmetry.space_group_name_H-M   'P 1'
#
loop_
_entity.id
_entity.type
_entity.pdbx_description
1 polymer ?
#
loop_
_entity_poly.entity_id
_entity_poly.type
_entity_poly.pdbx_seq_one_letter_code
_entity_poly.pdbx_strand_id
1 'polypeptide(L)'
;MSILPPSELSAPPYSPGCAPDGGEDAQSQIVSKPRRKPKVLQYPSDVPRMTRLGPCTFGVNTGPVADDADLTKLTVPMLKEQLALRDIPEDGKKKDLIERLRNWKTYKPETIAVREAADSHAFGPISQNTSVTGSKRTWARPDEKGVVGAVKRAIKDTMYIIKQRDNYDGSPGFTVSIHGTSSDTYQVTIGNETSCDCTSMTFRPKSNCKHIIYVLTHVLRAPAELLPQRTLFTEELTKLLDRAPKVRFTAAEVSTDPSMSDGVPKPKDGKCCPVCYKDIGETQTVCCGKCGNHTHSSCFDVYAQEVSGWAVECAVCQGTWSPAAV
;
A
#
# COMPACT_ATOMS: atom_id res chain seq x y z
N MET A 1 -29.88 17.59 55.27
CA MET A 1 -29.78 17.17 56.69
C MET A 1 -29.89 15.66 56.65
N SER A 2 -28.90 14.82 56.93
CA SER A 2 -27.73 14.86 57.85
C SER A 2 -26.70 13.85 57.30
N ILE A 3 -25.41 14.13 57.07
CA ILE A 3 -24.25 14.33 57.98
C ILE A 3 -23.96 13.15 58.94
N LEU A 4 -22.97 12.32 58.53
CA LEU A 4 -21.87 11.64 59.27
C LEU A 4 -22.19 10.70 60.47
N PRO A 5 -21.35 9.70 60.85
CA PRO A 5 -19.90 9.85 61.13
C PRO A 5 -18.96 8.65 60.76
N PRO A 6 -17.62 8.81 60.98
CA PRO A 6 -16.58 7.84 60.63
C PRO A 6 -16.19 6.94 61.82
N SER A 7 -15.41 5.88 61.58
CA SER A 7 -14.82 5.07 62.65
C SER A 7 -13.37 4.71 62.35
N GLU A 8 -12.52 5.05 63.30
CA GLU A 8 -11.11 4.69 63.42
C GLU A 8 -10.93 3.25 63.93
N LEU A 9 -9.75 2.66 63.68
CA LEU A 9 -9.07 1.72 64.60
C LEU A 9 -7.57 1.57 64.26
N SER A 10 -6.75 2.19 65.12
CA SER A 10 -5.43 1.84 65.69
C SER A 10 -5.00 0.34 65.62
N ALA A 11 -3.74 -0.13 65.67
CA ALA A 11 -2.35 0.38 65.70
C ALA A 11 -1.34 -0.84 65.53
N PRO A 12 -0.07 -0.87 66.03
CA PRO A 12 1.24 -1.09 65.34
C PRO A 12 1.91 -2.47 65.73
N PRO A 13 3.26 -2.78 65.71
CA PRO A 13 4.49 -2.00 65.45
C PRO A 13 5.64 -2.72 64.66
N TYR A 14 6.76 -1.99 64.48
CA TYR A 14 8.17 -2.39 64.65
C TYR A 14 9.11 -1.93 63.51
N SER A 15 9.94 -0.93 63.82
CA SER A 15 11.09 -0.43 63.04
C SER A 15 12.34 -1.31 63.34
N PRO A 16 13.45 -1.28 62.56
CA PRO A 16 14.39 -0.13 62.69
C PRO A 16 15.24 0.24 61.45
N GLY A 17 15.58 1.53 61.37
CA GLY A 17 16.93 2.02 61.00
C GLY A 17 17.24 2.24 59.51
N CYS A 18 17.36 3.50 59.08
CA CYS A 18 18.63 4.27 59.10
C CYS A 18 18.42 5.64 58.45
N ALA A 19 19.16 6.63 58.95
CA ALA A 19 19.08 8.06 58.66
C ALA A 19 19.67 8.44 57.26
N PRO A 20 19.42 9.68 56.78
CA PRO A 20 19.74 10.15 55.43
C PRO A 20 21.11 10.83 55.35
N ASP A 21 21.66 10.98 54.14
CA ASP A 21 22.10 12.26 53.53
C ASP A 21 23.02 12.01 52.33
N GLY A 22 23.03 12.94 51.36
CA GLY A 22 24.08 13.02 50.33
C GLY A 22 23.58 12.80 48.90
N GLY A 23 23.26 13.89 48.21
CA GLY A 23 23.01 13.87 46.77
C GLY A 23 24.27 13.64 45.95
N GLU A 24 24.08 13.27 44.68
CA GLU A 24 24.99 13.60 43.58
C GLU A 24 24.28 13.29 42.25
N ASP A 25 24.10 14.34 41.45
CA ASP A 25 23.60 14.30 40.09
C ASP A 25 24.52 13.46 39.20
N ALA A 26 24.13 12.21 38.95
CA ALA A 26 24.79 11.36 37.97
C ALA A 26 24.28 11.71 36.56
N GLN A 27 24.92 12.73 35.96
CA GLN A 27 24.89 13.03 34.54
C GLN A 27 25.22 11.75 33.74
N SER A 28 24.20 11.08 33.23
CA SER A 28 24.36 9.91 32.35
C SER A 28 24.93 10.38 31.02
N GLN A 29 26.26 10.29 30.91
CA GLN A 29 26.98 10.48 29.66
C GLN A 29 26.53 9.39 28.67
N ILE A 30 25.65 9.78 27.75
CA ILE A 30 25.41 9.05 26.52
C ILE A 30 26.73 9.05 25.76
N VAL A 31 27.48 7.96 25.86
CA VAL A 31 28.61 7.68 24.97
C VAL A 31 28.03 7.55 23.57
N SER A 32 28.02 8.67 22.87
CA SER A 32 27.66 8.76 21.47
C SER A 32 28.67 7.92 20.69
N LYS A 33 28.24 6.72 20.25
CA LYS A 33 29.01 5.96 19.27
C LYS A 33 29.21 6.89 18.07
N PRO A 34 30.45 7.19 17.65
CA PRO A 34 30.65 8.08 16.53
C PRO A 34 29.95 7.48 15.31
N ARG A 35 29.03 8.25 14.72
CA ARG A 35 28.47 7.94 13.40
C ARG A 35 29.65 7.72 12.47
N ARG A 36 29.88 6.46 12.07
CA ARG A 36 30.89 6.15 11.05
C ARG A 36 30.54 7.00 9.84
N LYS A 37 31.43 7.93 9.49
CA LYS A 37 31.36 8.65 8.20
C LYS A 37 31.20 7.58 7.11
N PRO A 38 30.28 7.75 6.14
CA PRO A 38 30.19 6.79 5.04
C PRO A 38 31.59 6.64 4.44
N LYS A 39 32.12 5.42 4.43
CA LYS A 39 33.44 5.16 3.85
C LYS A 39 33.33 5.51 2.37
N VAL A 40 34.09 6.52 1.93
CA VAL A 40 34.32 6.77 0.51
C VAL A 40 34.84 5.45 -0.07
N LEU A 41 34.06 4.85 -0.98
CA LEU A 41 34.42 3.57 -1.57
C LEU A 41 35.70 3.77 -2.40
N GLN A 42 36.74 3.01 -2.07
CA GLN A 42 37.99 3.03 -2.83
C GLN A 42 37.82 2.20 -4.10
N TYR A 43 37.97 2.85 -5.26
CA TYR A 43 37.93 2.18 -6.56
C TYR A 43 39.31 1.61 -6.91
N PRO A 44 39.37 0.45 -7.60
CA PRO A 44 40.57 -0.02 -8.23
C PRO A 44 41.19 1.08 -9.10
N SER A 45 42.51 1.23 -9.04
CA SER A 45 43.24 2.27 -9.77
C SER A 45 43.13 2.15 -11.30
N ASP A 46 42.78 0.96 -11.79
CA ASP A 46 42.60 0.63 -13.20
C ASP A 46 41.19 0.92 -13.73
N VAL A 47 40.25 1.35 -12.87
CA VAL A 47 38.89 1.76 -13.28
C VAL A 47 38.76 3.28 -13.13
N PRO A 48 38.99 4.05 -14.21
CA PRO A 48 38.96 5.51 -14.13
C PRO A 48 37.55 6.03 -13.81
N ARG A 49 37.46 6.99 -12.89
CA ARG A 49 36.24 7.71 -12.55
C ARG A 49 36.26 9.10 -13.19
N MET A 50 35.15 9.48 -13.82
CA MET A 50 35.03 10.84 -14.37
C MET A 50 35.18 11.87 -13.26
N THR A 51 35.98 12.90 -13.54
CA THR A 51 36.15 14.08 -12.68
C THR A 51 35.69 15.30 -13.46
N ARG A 52 34.85 16.15 -12.88
CA ARG A 52 34.51 17.47 -13.46
C ARG A 52 34.66 18.53 -12.39
N LEU A 53 35.36 19.61 -12.69
CA LEU A 53 35.57 20.71 -11.74
C LEU A 53 34.56 21.84 -12.03
N GLY A 54 33.71 22.17 -11.06
CA GLY A 54 32.65 23.19 -11.19
C GLY A 54 31.60 23.13 -10.06
N PRO A 55 30.71 24.13 -9.94
CA PRO A 55 29.57 24.07 -9.04
C PRO A 55 28.66 22.90 -9.44
N CYS A 56 28.24 22.07 -8.47
CA CYS A 56 27.39 20.88 -8.68
C CYS A 56 28.02 19.78 -9.56
N THR A 57 29.35 19.71 -9.67
CA THR A 57 30.04 18.64 -10.42
C THR A 57 30.72 17.61 -9.52
N PHE A 58 31.10 16.48 -10.11
CA PHE A 58 31.81 15.41 -9.40
C PHE A 58 33.24 15.81 -9.05
N GLY A 59 33.58 15.76 -7.76
CA GLY A 59 34.95 15.91 -7.29
C GLY A 59 35.94 14.92 -7.92
N VAL A 60 37.22 15.11 -7.62
CA VAL A 60 38.30 14.27 -8.16
C VAL A 60 38.04 12.80 -7.81
N ASN A 61 37.89 11.97 -8.84
CA ASN A 61 37.60 10.54 -8.76
C ASN A 61 36.30 10.19 -7.99
N THR A 62 35.30 11.07 -7.96
CA THR A 62 34.00 10.77 -7.32
C THR A 62 32.84 10.69 -8.31
N GLY A 63 33.09 10.84 -9.61
CA GLY A 63 32.04 10.76 -10.63
C GLY A 63 31.74 9.35 -11.10
N PRO A 64 30.84 9.24 -12.11
CA PRO A 64 30.51 7.99 -12.75
C PRO A 64 31.76 7.32 -13.34
N VAL A 65 31.80 5.99 -13.28
CA VAL A 65 32.77 5.17 -14.02
C VAL A 65 32.52 5.36 -15.52
N ALA A 66 33.60 5.37 -16.30
CA ALA A 66 33.54 5.46 -17.76
C ALA A 66 32.72 4.31 -18.39
N ASP A 67 32.10 4.58 -19.55
CA ASP A 67 31.19 3.62 -20.19
C ASP A 67 31.88 2.33 -20.67
N ASP A 68 33.18 2.39 -20.96
CA ASP A 68 34.03 1.30 -21.44
C ASP A 68 34.75 0.53 -20.31
N ALA A 69 34.56 0.94 -19.06
CA ALA A 69 35.30 0.35 -17.96
C ALA A 69 34.83 -1.07 -17.61
N ASP A 70 35.75 -1.90 -17.11
CA ASP A 70 35.44 -3.27 -16.73
C ASP A 70 34.68 -3.33 -15.38
N LEU A 71 33.35 -3.31 -15.48
CA LEU A 71 32.43 -3.40 -14.34
C LEU A 71 32.55 -4.71 -13.55
N THR A 72 33.19 -5.75 -14.09
CA THR A 72 33.34 -7.03 -13.37
C THR A 72 34.31 -6.93 -12.20
N LYS A 73 35.26 -6.00 -12.26
CA LYS A 73 36.26 -5.71 -11.22
C LYS A 73 35.66 -4.95 -10.03
N LEU A 74 34.51 -4.33 -10.20
CA LEU A 74 33.84 -3.57 -9.15
C LEU A 74 33.18 -4.48 -8.11
N THR A 75 33.19 -4.03 -6.85
CA THR A 75 32.45 -4.70 -5.78
C THR A 75 30.96 -4.34 -5.82
N VAL A 76 30.10 -5.14 -5.18
CA VAL A 76 28.65 -4.87 -5.14
C VAL A 76 28.31 -3.46 -4.61
N PRO A 77 28.91 -2.97 -3.50
CA PRO A 77 28.68 -1.61 -3.03
C PRO A 77 29.01 -0.53 -4.07
N MET A 78 30.07 -0.74 -4.86
CA MET A 78 30.49 0.21 -5.89
C MET A 78 29.53 0.21 -7.08
N LEU A 79 29.08 -0.97 -7.50
CA LEU A 79 28.05 -1.09 -8.55
C LEU A 79 26.76 -0.38 -8.14
N LYS A 80 26.35 -0.50 -6.87
CA LYS A 80 25.19 0.21 -6.33
C LYS A 80 25.39 1.73 -6.30
N GLU A 81 26.55 2.21 -5.90
CA GLU A 81 26.90 3.65 -5.98
C GLU A 81 26.79 4.15 -7.43
N GLN A 82 27.30 3.39 -8.41
CA GLN A 82 27.24 3.76 -9.82
C GLN A 82 25.81 3.80 -10.39
N LEU A 83 24.93 2.91 -9.91
CA LEU A 83 23.51 2.91 -10.25
C LEU A 83 22.79 4.10 -9.60
N ALA A 84 23.08 4.38 -8.33
CA ALA A 84 22.51 5.52 -7.60
C ALA A 84 22.91 6.86 -8.22
N LEU A 85 24.15 7.02 -8.68
CA LEU A 85 24.62 8.21 -9.40
C LEU A 85 23.90 8.45 -10.75
N ARG A 86 23.19 7.43 -11.26
CA ARG A 86 22.45 7.48 -12.53
C ARG A 86 20.92 7.43 -12.32
N ASP A 87 20.46 7.49 -11.08
CA ASP A 87 19.05 7.32 -10.70
C ASP A 87 18.43 6.00 -11.18
N ILE A 88 19.22 4.92 -11.13
CA ILE A 88 18.81 3.57 -11.54
C ILE A 88 18.70 2.66 -10.30
N PRO A 89 17.76 1.69 -10.26
CA PRO A 89 17.58 0.79 -9.11
C PRO A 89 18.84 -0.02 -8.76
N GLU A 90 19.14 -0.10 -7.45
CA GLU A 90 20.35 -0.72 -6.88
C GLU A 90 20.16 -2.16 -6.36
N ASP A 91 19.02 -2.78 -6.68
CA ASP A 91 18.65 -4.13 -6.23
C ASP A 91 19.14 -5.23 -7.20
N GLY A 92 19.37 -6.42 -6.66
CA GLY A 92 19.76 -7.59 -7.45
C GLY A 92 21.12 -8.19 -7.09
N LYS A 93 21.49 -9.26 -7.79
CA LYS A 93 22.82 -9.89 -7.67
C LYS A 93 23.85 -9.08 -8.46
N LYS A 94 25.14 -9.29 -8.19
CA LYS A 94 26.26 -8.61 -8.89
C LYS A 94 26.10 -8.62 -10.42
N LYS A 95 25.65 -9.74 -11.00
CA LYS A 95 25.42 -9.89 -12.44
C LYS A 95 24.34 -8.93 -12.95
N ASP A 96 23.19 -8.90 -12.28
CA ASP A 96 22.06 -8.02 -12.62
C ASP A 96 22.48 -6.53 -12.57
N LEU A 97 23.25 -6.13 -11.54
CA LEU A 97 23.76 -4.76 -11.40
C LEU A 97 24.70 -4.37 -12.56
N ILE A 98 25.58 -5.29 -12.98
CA ILE A 98 26.50 -5.08 -14.10
C ILE A 98 25.73 -4.95 -15.41
N GLU A 99 24.78 -5.83 -15.68
CA GLU A 99 23.97 -5.78 -16.90
C GLU A 99 23.15 -4.49 -16.97
N ARG A 100 22.55 -4.07 -15.86
CA ARG A 100 21.81 -2.81 -15.76
C ARG A 100 22.71 -1.60 -15.97
N LEU A 101 23.93 -1.62 -15.44
CA LEU A 101 24.93 -0.58 -15.69
C LEU A 101 25.44 -0.58 -17.13
N ARG A 102 25.52 -1.72 -17.83
CA ARG A 102 25.89 -1.75 -19.25
C ARG A 102 24.79 -1.14 -20.13
N ASN A 103 23.55 -1.45 -19.80
CA ASN A 103 22.37 -0.99 -20.55
C ASN A 103 21.77 0.30 -19.97
N TRP A 104 22.53 1.07 -19.19
CA TRP A 104 22.00 2.18 -18.41
C TRP A 104 21.38 3.30 -19.26
N LYS A 105 21.95 3.58 -20.43
CA LYS A 105 21.45 4.61 -21.37
C LYS A 105 20.09 4.26 -21.98
N THR A 106 19.80 2.97 -22.09
CA THR A 106 18.55 2.43 -22.64
C THR A 106 17.64 1.86 -21.55
N TYR A 107 18.06 1.93 -20.29
CA TYR A 107 17.31 1.42 -19.16
C TYR A 107 16.04 2.25 -18.98
N LYS A 108 14.90 1.65 -19.32
CA LYS A 108 13.60 2.16 -18.92
C LYS A 108 13.18 1.42 -17.66
N PRO A 109 12.91 2.12 -16.54
CA PRO A 109 12.30 1.46 -15.40
C PRO A 109 11.01 0.80 -15.87
N GLU A 110 10.74 -0.39 -15.36
CA GLU A 110 9.51 -1.10 -15.71
C GLU A 110 8.32 -0.33 -15.12
N THR A 111 7.70 0.50 -15.95
CA THR A 111 6.54 1.30 -15.56
C THR A 111 5.31 0.42 -15.60
N ILE A 112 4.63 0.32 -14.47
CA ILE A 112 3.34 -0.35 -14.38
C ILE A 112 2.28 0.65 -14.81
N ALA A 113 1.56 0.36 -15.90
CA ALA A 113 0.38 1.11 -16.28
C ALA A 113 -0.74 0.79 -15.27
N VAL A 114 -0.97 1.70 -14.32
CA VAL A 114 -2.13 1.64 -13.43
C VAL A 114 -3.29 2.32 -14.14
N ARG A 115 -4.49 1.73 -14.06
CA ARG A 115 -5.70 2.34 -14.62
C ARG A 115 -5.96 3.65 -13.90
N GLU A 116 -5.94 4.77 -14.63
CA GLU A 116 -6.22 6.07 -14.05
C GLU A 116 -7.69 6.17 -13.60
N ALA A 117 -7.94 6.98 -12.57
CA ALA A 117 -9.29 7.38 -12.22
C ALA A 117 -9.95 8.07 -13.44
N ALA A 118 -11.27 7.91 -13.59
CA ALA A 118 -11.97 8.46 -14.76
C ALA A 118 -11.98 10.00 -14.79
N ASP A 119 -11.60 10.63 -13.68
CA ASP A 119 -11.60 12.07 -13.51
C ASP A 119 -10.40 12.70 -14.21
N SER A 120 -10.64 13.71 -15.03
CA SER A 120 -9.63 14.46 -15.80
C SER A 120 -8.62 15.26 -14.95
N HIS A 121 -8.63 15.10 -13.62
CA HIS A 121 -7.73 15.81 -12.71
C HIS A 121 -6.67 14.87 -12.13
N ALA A 122 -5.40 15.17 -12.42
CA ALA A 122 -4.23 14.45 -11.90
C ALA A 122 -4.27 14.32 -10.36
N PHE A 123 -3.69 13.22 -9.82
CA PHE A 123 -3.75 12.93 -8.38
C PHE A 123 -3.24 14.10 -7.50
N GLY A 124 -2.29 14.86 -8.06
CA GLY A 124 -1.55 15.91 -7.39
C GLY A 124 -0.21 15.40 -6.86
N PRO A 125 0.58 16.27 -6.21
CA PRO A 125 1.83 15.85 -5.60
C PRO A 125 1.58 14.86 -4.44
N ILE A 126 2.43 13.83 -4.37
CA ILE A 126 2.41 12.80 -3.33
C ILE A 126 3.55 13.09 -2.35
N SER A 127 3.22 13.23 -1.07
CA SER A 127 4.19 13.65 -0.04
C SER A 127 5.12 12.52 0.34
N GLN A 128 6.41 12.57 0.00
CA GLN A 128 7.26 11.37 0.18
C GLN A 128 7.40 10.92 1.65
N ASN A 129 7.87 11.79 2.54
CA ASN A 129 8.29 11.36 3.89
C ASN A 129 7.43 11.93 5.03
N THR A 130 6.80 13.09 4.82
CA THR A 130 6.06 13.82 5.87
C THR A 130 4.73 14.33 5.31
N SER A 131 3.63 14.11 6.04
CA SER A 131 2.31 14.62 5.71
C SER A 131 2.16 16.11 6.02
N VAL A 132 1.05 16.70 5.60
CA VAL A 132 0.68 18.08 6.00
C VAL A 132 0.53 18.21 7.52
N THR A 133 0.07 17.15 8.18
CA THR A 133 -0.12 17.06 9.63
C THR A 133 1.14 16.65 10.41
N GLY A 134 2.27 16.43 9.72
CA GLY A 134 3.55 16.06 10.35
C GLY A 134 3.75 14.56 10.59
N SER A 135 2.80 13.71 10.20
CA SER A 135 2.94 12.25 10.20
C SER A 135 4.07 11.82 9.26
N LYS A 136 4.80 10.76 9.62
CA LYS A 136 5.95 10.29 8.83
C LYS A 136 5.68 8.93 8.22
N ARG A 137 6.30 8.65 7.06
CA ARG A 137 6.38 7.31 6.48
C ARG A 137 7.80 6.97 6.04
N THR A 138 8.09 5.68 5.97
CA THR A 138 9.28 5.20 5.26
C THR A 138 8.91 4.99 3.80
N TRP A 139 9.55 5.74 2.90
CA TRP A 139 9.25 5.68 1.48
C TRP A 139 9.78 4.38 0.85
N ALA A 140 8.86 3.55 0.35
CA ALA A 140 9.20 2.37 -0.44
C ALA A 140 9.33 2.74 -1.91
N ARG A 141 10.39 2.24 -2.57
CA ARG A 141 10.67 2.53 -3.98
C ARG A 141 9.78 1.66 -4.89
N PRO A 142 8.99 2.23 -5.82
CA PRO A 142 8.14 1.45 -6.72
C PRO A 142 8.88 0.46 -7.61
N ASP A 143 10.15 0.74 -7.91
CA ASP A 143 11.06 -0.05 -8.74
C ASP A 143 11.67 -1.27 -8.04
N GLU A 144 11.48 -1.43 -6.72
CA GLU A 144 11.99 -2.59 -5.99
C GLU A 144 11.39 -3.89 -6.53
N LYS A 145 12.23 -4.89 -6.85
CA LYS A 145 11.78 -6.18 -7.42
C LYS A 145 10.65 -6.86 -6.64
N GLY A 146 10.64 -6.74 -5.31
CA GLY A 146 9.59 -7.28 -4.46
C GLY A 146 8.24 -6.61 -4.72
N VAL A 147 8.24 -5.28 -4.81
CA VAL A 147 7.08 -4.44 -5.14
C VAL A 147 6.63 -4.76 -6.56
N VAL A 148 7.52 -4.65 -7.55
CA VAL A 148 7.20 -4.90 -8.97
C VAL A 148 6.58 -6.29 -9.15
N GLY A 149 7.15 -7.30 -8.51
CA GLY A 149 6.62 -8.66 -8.54
C GLY A 149 5.22 -8.79 -7.92
N ALA A 150 4.97 -8.10 -6.81
CA ALA A 150 3.66 -8.09 -6.16
C ALA A 150 2.61 -7.35 -7.00
N VAL A 151 2.98 -6.22 -7.62
CA VAL A 151 2.09 -5.47 -8.51
C VAL A 151 1.74 -6.27 -9.77
N LYS A 152 2.73 -6.90 -10.42
CA LYS A 152 2.49 -7.78 -11.58
C LYS A 152 1.49 -8.89 -11.26
N ARG A 153 1.62 -9.50 -10.09
CA ARG A 153 0.69 -10.54 -9.63
C ARG A 153 -0.70 -9.97 -9.37
N ALA A 154 -0.80 -8.80 -8.73
CA ALA A 154 -2.08 -8.15 -8.50
C ALA A 154 -2.82 -7.83 -9.81
N ILE A 155 -2.10 -7.35 -10.83
CA ILE A 155 -2.69 -7.02 -12.14
C ILE A 155 -3.08 -8.30 -12.91
N LYS A 156 -2.22 -9.32 -12.88
CA LYS A 156 -2.43 -10.57 -13.62
C LYS A 156 -3.53 -11.44 -13.00
N ASP A 157 -3.50 -11.61 -11.68
CA ASP A 157 -4.44 -12.49 -10.99
C ASP A 157 -5.84 -11.86 -10.99
N THR A 158 -6.86 -12.71 -10.95
CA THR A 158 -8.24 -12.27 -10.68
C THR A 158 -8.54 -12.60 -9.22
N MET A 159 -8.97 -11.58 -8.48
CA MET A 159 -9.37 -11.68 -7.09
C MET A 159 -10.79 -11.14 -6.94
N TYR A 160 -11.50 -11.64 -5.93
CA TYR A 160 -12.91 -11.35 -5.72
C TYR A 160 -13.08 -10.68 -4.36
N ILE A 161 -13.55 -9.45 -4.36
CA ILE A 161 -13.96 -8.76 -3.13
C ILE A 161 -15.32 -9.32 -2.74
N ILE A 162 -15.41 -9.97 -1.59
CA ILE A 162 -16.65 -10.59 -1.12
C ILE A 162 -17.39 -9.61 -0.22
N LYS A 163 -16.75 -9.14 0.85
CA LYS A 163 -17.35 -8.22 1.83
C LYS A 163 -16.53 -6.94 1.89
N GLN A 164 -17.21 -5.82 2.14
CA GLN A 164 -16.59 -4.52 2.42
C GLN A 164 -17.30 -3.93 3.64
N ARG A 165 -16.52 -3.42 4.60
CA ARG A 165 -17.02 -2.74 5.79
C ARG A 165 -16.19 -1.49 6.02
N ASP A 166 -16.86 -0.37 6.25
CA ASP A 166 -16.19 0.86 6.63
C ASP A 166 -15.70 0.78 8.08
N ASN A 167 -14.77 1.66 8.45
CA ASN A 167 -14.24 1.68 9.81
C ASN A 167 -15.29 2.21 10.80
N TYR A 168 -15.47 1.50 11.92
CA TYR A 168 -16.47 1.85 12.94
C TYR A 168 -16.16 3.15 13.70
N ASP A 169 -14.90 3.55 13.74
CA ASP A 169 -14.43 4.76 14.44
C ASP A 169 -14.61 6.05 13.62
N GLY A 170 -15.14 5.94 12.40
CA GLY A 170 -15.30 7.06 11.48
C GLY A 170 -13.98 7.54 10.85
N SER A 171 -12.87 6.83 11.08
CA SER A 171 -11.61 7.11 10.39
C SER A 171 -11.74 6.76 8.90
N PRO A 172 -11.07 7.52 8.00
CA PRO A 172 -11.12 7.20 6.58
C PRO A 172 -10.47 5.83 6.35
N GLY A 173 -11.16 4.99 5.60
CA GLY A 173 -10.70 3.64 5.29
C GLY A 173 -11.82 2.61 5.35
N PHE A 174 -11.45 1.37 5.03
CA PHE A 174 -12.35 0.24 5.05
C PHE A 174 -11.57 -1.07 5.15
N THR A 175 -12.29 -2.13 5.51
CA THR A 175 -11.79 -3.50 5.49
C THR A 175 -12.58 -4.33 4.48
N VAL A 176 -11.87 -5.10 3.64
CA VAL A 176 -12.45 -6.02 2.68
C VAL A 176 -12.03 -7.47 2.96
N SER A 177 -12.93 -8.39 2.60
CA SER A 177 -12.61 -9.82 2.46
C SER A 177 -12.33 -10.11 1.00
N ILE A 178 -11.13 -10.59 0.69
CA ILE A 178 -10.67 -10.86 -0.66
C ILE A 178 -10.41 -12.35 -0.85
N HIS A 179 -11.06 -12.94 -1.84
CA HIS A 179 -10.86 -14.32 -2.25
C HIS A 179 -9.91 -14.36 -3.45
N GLY A 180 -8.87 -15.18 -3.36
CA GLY A 180 -7.86 -15.33 -4.41
C GLY A 180 -8.16 -16.45 -5.39
N THR A 181 -7.17 -16.79 -6.22
CA THR A 181 -7.19 -18.02 -7.04
C THR A 181 -6.96 -19.27 -6.18
N SER A 182 -6.23 -19.12 -5.07
CA SER A 182 -6.14 -20.11 -4.00
C SER A 182 -7.42 -20.02 -3.16
N SER A 183 -7.91 -21.17 -2.68
CA SER A 183 -9.17 -21.33 -1.90
C SER A 183 -9.24 -20.57 -0.57
N ASP A 184 -8.30 -19.69 -0.29
CA ASP A 184 -8.21 -18.92 0.94
C ASP A 184 -8.82 -17.53 0.75
N THR A 185 -9.65 -17.14 1.70
CA THR A 185 -10.16 -15.77 1.83
C THR A 185 -9.30 -15.02 2.85
N TYR A 186 -8.77 -13.86 2.45
CA TYR A 186 -7.93 -13.00 3.27
C TYR A 186 -8.66 -11.73 3.67
N GLN A 187 -8.32 -11.16 4.83
CA GLN A 187 -8.78 -9.85 5.24
C GLN A 187 -7.73 -8.79 4.86
N VAL A 188 -8.17 -7.72 4.22
CA VAL A 188 -7.35 -6.55 3.87
C VAL A 188 -7.97 -5.31 4.47
N THR A 189 -7.19 -4.55 5.24
CA THR A 189 -7.58 -3.25 5.75
C THR A 189 -6.82 -2.16 5.02
N ILE A 190 -7.55 -1.15 4.54
CA ILE A 190 -7.02 0.08 4.00
C ILE A 190 -7.39 1.20 4.97
N GLY A 191 -6.38 1.79 5.58
CA GLY A 191 -6.50 2.96 6.45
C GLY A 191 -5.22 3.80 6.33
N ASN A 192 -4.94 4.62 7.34
CA ASN A 192 -3.64 5.30 7.42
C ASN A 192 -2.46 4.31 7.44
N GLU A 193 -2.68 3.11 7.98
CA GLU A 193 -1.82 1.97 7.76
C GLU A 193 -2.62 0.86 7.05
N THR A 194 -2.06 0.34 5.97
CA THR A 194 -2.62 -0.82 5.27
C THR A 194 -2.33 -2.09 6.08
N SER A 195 -3.13 -3.15 5.99
CA SER A 195 -2.80 -4.44 6.60
C SER A 195 -3.45 -5.59 5.85
N CYS A 196 -2.87 -6.79 5.96
CA CYS A 196 -3.45 -8.00 5.40
C CYS A 196 -2.98 -9.21 6.21
N ASP A 197 -3.87 -10.17 6.43
CA ASP A 197 -3.60 -11.41 7.17
C ASP A 197 -2.91 -12.51 6.34
N CYS A 198 -2.63 -12.25 5.05
CA CYS A 198 -2.01 -13.23 4.18
C CYS A 198 -0.54 -13.52 4.57
N THR A 199 -0.08 -14.72 4.24
CA THR A 199 1.29 -15.19 4.50
C THR A 199 2.37 -14.26 3.94
N SER A 200 2.13 -13.65 2.78
CA SER A 200 3.10 -12.70 2.19
C SER A 200 3.32 -11.47 3.08
N MET A 201 2.29 -10.97 3.75
CA MET A 201 2.42 -9.87 4.70
C MET A 201 3.17 -10.31 5.96
N THR A 202 2.86 -11.50 6.47
CA THR A 202 3.55 -12.09 7.63
C THR A 202 5.05 -12.23 7.40
N PHE A 203 5.47 -12.73 6.23
CA PHE A 203 6.89 -12.98 5.93
C PHE A 203 7.62 -11.78 5.32
N ARG A 204 6.91 -10.80 4.75
CA ARG A 204 7.49 -9.62 4.09
C ARG A 204 6.71 -8.33 4.44
N PRO A 205 6.73 -7.87 5.70
CA PRO A 205 5.90 -6.76 6.16
C PRO A 205 6.34 -5.37 5.67
N LYS A 206 7.48 -5.27 4.98
CA LYS A 206 8.06 -3.99 4.53
C LYS A 206 7.31 -3.36 3.36
N SER A 207 6.60 -4.18 2.57
CA SER A 207 5.89 -3.74 1.36
C SER A 207 4.50 -4.37 1.31
N ASN A 208 3.58 -3.72 0.61
CA ASN A 208 2.25 -4.26 0.41
C ASN A 208 2.29 -5.63 -0.31
N CYS A 209 1.45 -6.55 0.15
CA CYS A 209 1.24 -7.83 -0.51
C CYS A 209 0.39 -7.65 -1.77
N LYS A 210 0.27 -8.71 -2.59
CA LYS A 210 -0.56 -8.66 -3.80
C LYS A 210 -2.03 -8.30 -3.51
N HIS A 211 -2.57 -8.68 -2.36
CA HIS A 211 -3.96 -8.40 -1.98
C HIS A 211 -4.19 -6.90 -1.71
N ILE A 212 -3.31 -6.26 -0.94
CA ILE A 212 -3.38 -4.81 -0.71
C ILE A 212 -3.19 -4.07 -2.03
N ILE A 213 -2.21 -4.48 -2.84
CA ILE A 213 -1.98 -3.85 -4.15
C ILE A 213 -3.18 -4.01 -5.07
N TYR A 214 -3.87 -5.17 -5.04
CA TYR A 214 -5.10 -5.38 -5.79
C TYR A 214 -6.19 -4.37 -5.41
N VAL A 215 -6.38 -4.15 -4.10
CA VAL A 215 -7.35 -3.17 -3.61
C VAL A 215 -6.94 -1.74 -4.02
N LEU A 216 -5.68 -1.36 -3.81
CA LEU A 216 -5.18 -0.04 -4.19
C LEU A 216 -5.34 0.22 -5.70
N THR A 217 -5.08 -0.78 -6.55
CA THR A 217 -5.13 -0.63 -8.02
C THR A 217 -6.54 -0.71 -8.59
N HIS A 218 -7.32 -1.72 -8.21
CA HIS A 218 -8.62 -1.99 -8.84
C HIS A 218 -9.78 -1.32 -8.11
N VAL A 219 -9.75 -1.28 -6.78
CA VAL A 219 -10.84 -0.68 -5.97
C VAL A 219 -10.65 0.83 -5.87
N LEU A 220 -9.44 1.30 -5.54
CA LEU A 220 -9.16 2.71 -5.29
C LEU A 220 -8.55 3.48 -6.46
N ARG A 221 -8.11 2.79 -7.53
CA ARG A 221 -7.40 3.39 -8.68
C ARG A 221 -6.24 4.31 -8.26
N ALA A 222 -5.49 3.86 -7.25
CA ALA A 222 -4.39 4.61 -6.67
C ALA A 222 -3.23 4.79 -7.65
N PRO A 223 -2.50 5.92 -7.60
CA PRO A 223 -1.30 6.12 -8.39
C PRO A 223 -0.20 5.11 -8.04
N ALA A 224 0.67 4.82 -8.99
CA ALA A 224 1.70 3.77 -8.89
C ALA A 224 2.64 3.96 -7.69
N GLU A 225 2.91 5.21 -7.32
CA GLU A 225 3.79 5.62 -6.23
C GLU A 225 3.25 5.25 -4.85
N LEU A 226 1.91 5.16 -4.70
CA LEU A 226 1.24 4.78 -3.45
C LEU A 226 1.10 3.26 -3.29
N LEU A 227 1.16 2.47 -4.37
CA LEU A 227 1.01 1.02 -4.33
C LEU A 227 1.96 0.32 -3.34
N PRO A 228 3.26 0.66 -3.26
CA PRO A 228 4.15 0.04 -2.29
C PRO A 228 4.04 0.60 -0.87
N GLN A 229 3.41 1.76 -0.67
CA GLN A 229 3.44 2.46 0.60
C GLN A 229 2.52 1.78 1.63
N ARG A 230 3.10 1.39 2.76
CA ARG A 230 2.34 0.83 3.90
C ARG A 230 1.49 1.88 4.59
N THR A 231 2.03 3.10 4.66
CA THR A 231 1.41 4.26 5.30
C THR A 231 0.84 5.19 4.23
N LEU A 232 -0.47 5.42 4.30
CA LEU A 232 -1.20 6.39 3.49
C LEU A 232 -1.56 7.59 4.37
N PHE A 233 -1.19 8.79 3.96
CA PHE A 233 -1.56 9.97 4.73
C PHE A 233 -3.06 10.25 4.60
N THR A 234 -3.65 10.89 5.60
CA THR A 234 -5.10 11.14 5.65
C THR A 234 -5.57 11.92 4.42
N GLU A 235 -4.82 12.92 3.99
CA GLU A 235 -5.09 13.69 2.78
C GLU A 235 -5.00 12.86 1.48
N GLU A 236 -4.12 11.86 1.43
CA GLU A 236 -3.99 10.94 0.30
C GLU A 236 -5.15 9.95 0.30
N LEU A 237 -5.47 9.40 1.48
CA LEU A 237 -6.52 8.40 1.66
C LEU A 237 -7.91 8.97 1.37
N THR A 238 -8.23 10.17 1.87
CA THR A 238 -9.49 10.84 1.55
C THR A 238 -9.62 11.08 0.05
N LYS A 239 -8.55 11.51 -0.63
CA LYS A 239 -8.54 11.67 -2.10
C LYS A 239 -8.72 10.35 -2.84
N LEU A 240 -8.12 9.27 -2.35
CA LEU A 240 -8.29 7.94 -2.93
C LEU A 240 -9.74 7.46 -2.81
N LEU A 241 -10.36 7.65 -1.65
CA LEU A 241 -11.74 7.27 -1.40
C LEU A 241 -12.73 8.09 -2.24
N ASP A 242 -12.49 9.40 -2.37
CA ASP A 242 -13.33 10.31 -3.16
C ASP A 242 -13.29 9.99 -4.67
N ARG A 243 -12.11 9.65 -5.20
CA ARG A 243 -11.91 9.27 -6.61
C ARG A 243 -12.30 7.83 -6.93
N ALA A 244 -12.50 6.99 -5.93
CA ALA A 244 -12.75 5.58 -6.15
C ALA A 244 -14.11 5.39 -6.85
N PRO A 245 -14.21 4.50 -7.85
CA PRO A 245 -15.49 4.20 -8.48
C PRO A 245 -16.47 3.64 -7.44
N LYS A 246 -17.63 4.27 -7.31
CA LYS A 246 -18.69 3.77 -6.43
C LYS A 246 -19.46 2.64 -7.12
N VAL A 247 -19.09 1.40 -6.78
CA VAL A 247 -19.67 0.17 -7.34
C VAL A 247 -20.59 -0.56 -6.35
N ARG A 248 -20.40 -0.33 -5.05
CA ARG A 248 -21.23 -0.88 -3.97
C ARG A 248 -21.93 0.26 -3.24
N PHE A 249 -23.19 0.08 -2.92
CA PHE A 249 -24.04 1.07 -2.28
C PHE A 249 -24.57 0.53 -0.96
N THR A 250 -24.67 1.41 0.03
CA THR A 250 -25.30 1.08 1.30
C THR A 250 -26.83 1.06 1.16
N ALA A 251 -27.53 0.37 2.06
CA ALA A 251 -29.00 0.36 2.07
C ALA A 251 -29.61 1.78 2.14
N ALA A 252 -28.97 2.70 2.87
CA ALA A 252 -29.40 4.09 2.95
C ALA A 252 -29.29 4.79 1.59
N GLU A 253 -28.17 4.63 0.88
CA GLU A 253 -27.96 5.22 -0.45
C GLU A 253 -28.92 4.66 -1.49
N VAL A 254 -29.16 3.36 -1.46
CA VAL A 254 -30.15 2.70 -2.34
C VAL A 254 -31.55 3.26 -2.08
N SER A 255 -31.91 3.56 -0.83
CA SER A 255 -33.22 4.14 -0.51
C SER A 255 -33.41 5.57 -1.03
N THR A 256 -32.32 6.31 -1.23
CA THR A 256 -32.34 7.69 -1.74
C THR A 256 -32.25 7.80 -3.26
N ASP A 257 -31.87 6.71 -3.96
CA ASP A 257 -31.76 6.66 -5.42
C ASP A 257 -32.77 5.67 -6.00
N PRO A 258 -33.91 6.14 -6.52
CA PRO A 258 -34.93 5.29 -7.14
C PRO A 258 -34.40 4.39 -8.25
N SER A 259 -33.35 4.81 -8.97
CA SER A 259 -32.74 4.04 -10.06
C SER A 259 -32.02 2.77 -9.58
N MET A 260 -31.87 2.60 -8.27
CA MET A 260 -31.30 1.39 -7.66
C MET A 260 -32.36 0.36 -7.29
N SER A 261 -33.62 0.64 -7.61
CA SER A 261 -34.79 -0.19 -7.32
C SER A 261 -35.83 -0.28 -8.44
N ASP A 262 -35.55 0.32 -9.60
CA ASP A 262 -36.46 0.39 -10.75
C ASP A 262 -36.49 -0.89 -11.60
N GLY A 263 -35.55 -1.82 -11.38
CA GLY A 263 -35.39 -3.05 -12.15
C GLY A 263 -34.94 -2.84 -13.60
N VAL A 264 -34.59 -1.61 -14.00
CA VAL A 264 -34.22 -1.29 -15.38
C VAL A 264 -32.75 -1.63 -15.61
N PRO A 265 -32.41 -2.53 -16.56
CA PRO A 265 -31.01 -2.89 -16.84
C PRO A 265 -30.16 -1.66 -17.20
N LYS A 266 -29.07 -1.48 -16.46
CA LYS A 266 -28.12 -0.37 -16.66
C LYS A 266 -27.11 -0.71 -17.75
N PRO A 267 -26.62 0.27 -18.52
CA PRO A 267 -25.63 0.04 -19.55
C PRO A 267 -24.34 -0.54 -18.95
N LYS A 268 -23.71 -1.46 -19.67
CA LYS A 268 -22.43 -2.09 -19.28
C LYS A 268 -21.23 -1.17 -19.49
N ASP A 269 -21.33 -0.25 -20.45
CA ASP A 269 -20.19 0.57 -20.88
C ASP A 269 -19.73 1.52 -19.77
N GLY A 270 -18.40 1.60 -19.59
CA GLY A 270 -17.78 2.35 -18.50
C GLY A 270 -18.07 1.84 -17.08
N LYS A 271 -18.74 0.69 -16.90
CA LYS A 271 -19.05 0.11 -15.58
C LYS A 271 -18.05 -0.97 -15.17
N CYS A 272 -17.81 -1.03 -13.86
CA CYS A 272 -16.96 -2.04 -13.23
C CYS A 272 -17.81 -3.13 -12.57
N CYS A 273 -17.31 -4.36 -12.57
CA CYS A 273 -17.91 -5.46 -11.84
C CYS A 273 -17.76 -5.22 -10.31
N PRO A 274 -18.83 -5.36 -9.50
CA PRO A 274 -18.79 -5.13 -8.04
C PRO A 274 -17.96 -6.14 -7.25
N VAL A 275 -17.54 -7.23 -7.89
CA VAL A 275 -16.81 -8.32 -7.23
C VAL A 275 -15.33 -8.24 -7.57
N CYS A 276 -14.95 -8.17 -8.85
CA CYS A 276 -13.53 -8.12 -9.23
C CYS A 276 -13.02 -6.69 -9.47
N TYR A 277 -13.88 -5.67 -9.55
CA TYR A 277 -13.54 -4.27 -9.83
C TYR A 277 -12.81 -4.04 -11.17
N LYS A 278 -12.90 -5.00 -12.09
CA LYS A 278 -12.48 -4.85 -13.50
C LYS A 278 -13.69 -4.43 -14.35
N ASP A 279 -13.45 -3.93 -15.56
CA ASP A 279 -14.54 -3.56 -16.47
C ASP A 279 -15.44 -4.75 -16.78
N ILE A 280 -16.73 -4.46 -16.93
CA ILE A 280 -17.69 -5.48 -17.33
C ILE A 280 -17.39 -5.96 -18.76
N GLY A 281 -17.16 -5.02 -19.68
CA GLY A 281 -16.88 -5.32 -21.08
C GLY A 281 -17.97 -6.16 -21.75
N GLU A 282 -17.58 -6.99 -22.71
CA GLU A 282 -18.48 -7.84 -23.50
C GLU A 282 -18.67 -9.25 -22.93
N THR A 283 -18.05 -9.54 -21.80
CA THR A 283 -18.10 -10.87 -21.18
C THR A 283 -19.52 -11.25 -20.71
N GLN A 284 -19.74 -12.53 -20.46
CA GLN A 284 -21.02 -13.02 -19.94
C GLN A 284 -21.30 -12.43 -18.55
N THR A 285 -22.50 -11.87 -18.37
CA THR A 285 -22.92 -11.21 -17.15
C THR A 285 -24.27 -11.70 -16.67
N VAL A 286 -24.47 -11.68 -15.36
CA VAL A 286 -25.80 -11.68 -14.74
C VAL A 286 -26.22 -10.25 -14.40
N CYS A 287 -27.52 -9.96 -14.49
CA CYS A 287 -28.10 -8.66 -14.18
C CYS A 287 -29.05 -8.78 -12.99
N CYS A 288 -28.94 -7.84 -12.04
CA CYS A 288 -29.84 -7.79 -10.90
C CYS A 288 -31.22 -7.28 -11.31
N GLY A 289 -32.28 -8.03 -11.01
CA GLY A 289 -33.66 -7.63 -11.28
C GLY A 289 -34.18 -6.46 -10.44
N LYS A 290 -33.44 -6.05 -9.39
CA LYS A 290 -33.81 -4.89 -8.55
C LYS A 290 -33.12 -3.60 -8.98
N CYS A 291 -31.79 -3.62 -9.13
CA CYS A 291 -31.02 -2.41 -9.43
C CYS A 291 -30.50 -2.34 -10.87
N GLY A 292 -30.75 -3.35 -11.70
CA GLY A 292 -30.32 -3.39 -13.10
C GLY A 292 -28.81 -3.44 -13.35
N ASN A 293 -27.97 -3.53 -12.31
CA ASN A 293 -26.53 -3.56 -12.48
C ASN A 293 -26.02 -4.96 -12.84
N HIS A 294 -24.94 -4.99 -13.62
CA HIS A 294 -24.36 -6.21 -14.16
C HIS A 294 -23.14 -6.68 -13.34
N THR A 295 -22.96 -7.99 -13.26
CA THR A 295 -21.81 -8.65 -12.66
C THR A 295 -21.34 -9.75 -13.60
N HIS A 296 -20.03 -9.95 -13.78
CA HIS A 296 -19.52 -11.11 -14.54
C HIS A 296 -20.10 -12.40 -13.98
N SER A 297 -20.58 -13.31 -14.83
CA SER A 297 -21.20 -14.56 -14.38
C SER A 297 -20.26 -15.36 -13.48
N SER A 298 -19.00 -15.52 -13.88
CA SER A 298 -17.98 -16.21 -13.07
C SER A 298 -17.69 -15.53 -11.73
N CYS A 299 -17.75 -14.20 -11.68
CA CYS A 299 -17.56 -13.47 -10.42
C CYS A 299 -18.77 -13.62 -9.50
N PHE A 300 -19.97 -13.66 -10.07
CA PHE A 300 -21.20 -13.87 -9.31
C PHE A 300 -21.24 -15.28 -8.70
N ASP A 301 -20.81 -16.31 -9.43
CA ASP A 301 -20.76 -17.68 -8.93
C ASP A 301 -19.88 -17.79 -7.68
N VAL A 302 -18.67 -17.20 -7.71
CA VAL A 302 -17.76 -17.16 -6.56
C VAL A 302 -18.37 -16.36 -5.41
N TYR A 303 -18.94 -15.19 -5.70
CA TYR A 303 -19.57 -14.35 -4.69
C TYR A 303 -20.75 -15.04 -3.99
N ALA A 304 -21.63 -15.70 -4.76
CA ALA A 304 -22.80 -16.40 -4.25
C ALA A 304 -22.40 -17.60 -3.37
N GLN A 305 -21.30 -18.29 -3.70
CA GLN A 305 -20.76 -19.37 -2.87
C GLN A 305 -20.23 -18.87 -1.53
N GLU A 306 -19.48 -17.75 -1.52
CA GLU A 306 -18.84 -17.22 -0.31
C GLU A 306 -19.79 -16.45 0.63
N VAL A 307 -20.91 -15.96 0.11
CA VAL A 307 -21.91 -15.20 0.90
C VAL A 307 -22.95 -16.15 1.54
N SER A 308 -22.76 -17.47 1.40
CA SER A 308 -23.73 -18.52 1.79
C SER A 308 -24.42 -18.24 3.13
N GLY A 309 -25.71 -17.93 3.04
CA GLY A 309 -26.69 -17.70 4.11
C GLY A 309 -28.08 -18.12 3.61
N TRP A 310 -29.15 -17.55 4.16
CA TRP A 310 -30.53 -17.90 3.76
C TRP A 310 -30.92 -17.41 2.35
N ALA A 311 -30.28 -16.35 1.85
CA ALA A 311 -30.45 -15.83 0.50
C ALA A 311 -29.20 -15.07 0.04
N VAL A 312 -28.92 -15.08 -1.26
CA VAL A 312 -27.85 -14.28 -1.86
C VAL A 312 -28.34 -12.83 -1.98
N GLU A 313 -27.51 -11.87 -1.57
CA GLU A 313 -27.78 -10.44 -1.74
C GLU A 313 -27.07 -9.91 -2.99
N CYS A 314 -27.56 -8.83 -3.57
CA CYS A 314 -26.88 -8.15 -4.66
C CYS A 314 -25.62 -7.44 -4.15
N ALA A 315 -24.45 -7.73 -4.72
CA ALA A 315 -23.18 -7.07 -4.36
C ALA A 315 -23.20 -5.53 -4.59
N VAL A 316 -24.15 -5.01 -5.39
CA VAL A 316 -24.30 -3.58 -5.68
C VAL A 316 -25.27 -2.90 -4.72
N CYS A 317 -26.53 -3.37 -4.65
CA CYS A 317 -27.61 -2.70 -3.90
C CYS A 317 -27.97 -3.37 -2.57
N GLN A 318 -27.30 -4.47 -2.21
CA GLN A 318 -27.52 -5.24 -0.97
C GLN A 318 -28.96 -5.80 -0.79
N GLY A 319 -29.82 -5.67 -1.80
CA GLY A 319 -31.16 -6.27 -1.79
C GLY A 319 -31.11 -7.77 -2.12
N THR A 320 -32.16 -8.50 -1.75
CA THR A 320 -32.33 -9.91 -2.13
C THR A 320 -32.12 -10.10 -3.63
N TRP A 321 -31.24 -11.03 -3.99
CA TRP A 321 -30.88 -11.26 -5.38
C TRP A 321 -32.01 -11.95 -6.13
N SER A 322 -32.35 -11.39 -7.30
CA SER A 322 -33.11 -12.03 -8.35
C SER A 322 -32.49 -11.69 -9.70
N PRO A 323 -32.49 -12.60 -10.68
CA PRO A 323 -32.10 -12.26 -12.04
C PRO A 323 -33.13 -11.31 -12.65
N ALA A 324 -32.68 -10.35 -13.47
CA ALA A 324 -33.57 -9.55 -14.29
C ALA A 324 -34.37 -10.44 -15.26
N ALA A 325 -35.64 -10.11 -15.49
CA ALA A 325 -36.43 -10.76 -16.52
C ALA A 325 -35.80 -10.45 -17.89
N VAL A 326 -35.53 -11.49 -18.67
CA VAL A 326 -34.97 -11.41 -20.03
C VAL A 326 -36.05 -10.93 -20.99
#